data_AF-A0A498P1X2-F1
#
_entry.id   AF-A0A498P1X2-F1
#
_cell.length_a   1.000
_cell.length_b   1.000
_cell.length_c   1.000
_cell.angle_alpha   90.00
_cell.angle_beta   90.00
_cell.angle_gamma   90.00
#
_symmetry.space_group_name_H-M   'P 1'
#
loop_
_entity.id
_entity.type
_entity.pdbx_description
1 polymer ?
#
loop_
_entity_poly.entity_id
_entity_poly.type
_entity_poly.pdbx_seq_one_letter_code
_entity_poly.pdbx_strand_id
1 'polypeptide(L)'
;MGQMTKLMNGIDSLKDDERNLNNVEEKLQKNFSELNKEFTCLNAELGVLLSEEERNIEEFVKQTQTWILTAKDKIEAFNIGPKDSVSVVSLQRQKNKYGSVAGRMSNASRRSSSSAAHLKQEAEQAALLARAAALKKKQSIEQEVAKLKAEQEQLEIDTEIGAYFAKLKVFKDYDLLLENESECQSGNADICHKKEQKNPSLVEQHSWHNGYDQPLNFNCAPGQSISSIRSEHHNAFEDRRWELGCKDTFRYGTDCFWSPYVNYFDEMFSFECPPHHVITGMSSHHNDNYEDRRWQFYCCRSKCISGVSGHCNSDCLWTTYVNSFDEYFHWTVPPHSVLVGAESYHDDSTEDRRWKYKYCAQKSC
;
A
#
# COMPACT_ATOMS: atom_id res chain seq x y z
N MET A 1 12.36 -31.31 -5.37
CA MET A 1 12.90 -31.53 -6.72
C MET A 1 12.05 -32.37 -7.66
N GLY A 2 11.70 -33.63 -7.37
CA GLY A 2 11.02 -34.50 -8.36
C GLY A 2 9.66 -33.99 -8.90
N GLN A 3 8.93 -33.17 -8.14
CA GLN A 3 7.72 -32.49 -8.62
C GLN A 3 8.03 -31.26 -9.49
N MET A 4 9.09 -30.52 -9.14
CA MET A 4 9.55 -29.34 -9.89
C MET A 4 9.98 -29.71 -11.30
N THR A 5 10.84 -30.73 -11.43
CA THR A 5 11.31 -31.22 -12.73
C THR A 5 10.16 -31.73 -13.61
N LYS A 6 9.13 -32.35 -13.02
CA LYS A 6 7.93 -32.77 -13.76
C LYS A 6 7.14 -31.59 -14.31
N LEU A 7 7.03 -30.50 -13.55
CA LEU A 7 6.38 -29.28 -14.02
C LEU A 7 7.19 -28.57 -15.11
N MET A 8 8.52 -28.50 -14.97
CA MET A 8 9.41 -27.95 -16.00
C MET A 8 9.22 -28.68 -17.33
N ASN A 9 9.31 -30.00 -17.32
CA ASN A 9 9.13 -30.82 -18.53
C ASN A 9 7.72 -30.67 -19.12
N GLY A 10 6.70 -30.53 -18.27
CA GLY A 10 5.32 -30.29 -18.71
C GLY A 10 5.14 -28.92 -19.37
N ILE A 11 5.77 -27.88 -18.83
CA ILE A 11 5.76 -26.53 -19.41
C ILE A 11 6.55 -26.50 -20.73
N ASP A 12 7.71 -27.17 -20.80
CA ASP A 12 8.49 -27.27 -22.03
C ASP A 12 7.73 -27.95 -23.16
N SER A 13 6.99 -29.03 -22.88
CA SER A 13 6.15 -29.69 -23.89
C SER A 13 5.01 -28.82 -24.43
N LEU A 14 4.58 -27.79 -23.69
CA LEU A 14 3.52 -26.88 -24.10
C LEU A 14 4.06 -25.70 -24.93
N LYS A 15 5.36 -25.39 -24.84
CA LYS A 15 6.03 -24.30 -25.58
C LYS A 15 6.22 -24.61 -27.07
N ASP A 16 5.93 -25.83 -27.50
CA ASP A 16 5.97 -26.23 -28.91
C ASP A 16 4.81 -25.63 -29.74
N ASP A 17 3.74 -25.12 -29.10
CA ASP A 17 2.58 -24.51 -29.77
C ASP A 17 2.19 -23.18 -29.09
N GLU A 18 2.27 -22.09 -29.85
CA GLU A 18 1.97 -20.73 -29.39
C GLU A 18 0.51 -20.55 -28.92
N ARG A 19 -0.41 -21.43 -29.34
CA ARG A 19 -1.82 -21.42 -28.88
C ARG A 19 -1.98 -21.83 -27.42
N ASN A 20 -0.97 -22.48 -26.84
CA ASN A 20 -0.96 -22.86 -25.42
C ASN A 20 -0.49 -21.73 -24.50
N LEU A 21 -0.28 -20.51 -25.01
CA LEU A 21 0.22 -19.37 -24.27
C LEU A 21 -0.45 -19.19 -22.90
N ASN A 22 -1.79 -19.19 -22.85
CA ASN A 22 -2.54 -19.02 -21.60
C ASN A 22 -2.28 -20.17 -20.60
N ASN A 23 -2.17 -21.40 -21.10
CA ASN A 23 -1.89 -22.58 -20.26
C ASN A 23 -0.45 -22.59 -19.74
N VAL A 24 0.51 -22.12 -20.55
CA VAL A 24 1.92 -21.96 -20.16
C VAL A 24 2.05 -20.84 -19.12
N GLU A 25 1.41 -19.71 -19.36
CA GLU A 25 1.39 -18.55 -18.45
C GLU A 25 0.76 -18.91 -17.10
N GLU A 26 -0.39 -19.60 -17.09
CA GLU A 26 -1.04 -20.06 -15.87
C GLU A 26 -0.17 -21.08 -15.10
N LYS A 27 0.37 -22.09 -15.79
CA LYS A 27 1.20 -23.12 -15.14
C LYS A 27 2.50 -22.56 -14.58
N LEU A 28 3.11 -21.59 -15.27
CA LEU A 28 4.33 -20.92 -14.80
C LEU A 28 4.04 -19.96 -13.63
N GLN A 29 3.02 -19.11 -13.75
CA GLN A 29 2.73 -18.08 -12.75
C GLN A 29 2.11 -18.63 -11.47
N LYS A 30 1.32 -19.71 -11.57
CA LYS A 30 0.61 -20.28 -10.43
C LYS A 30 1.34 -21.50 -9.89
N ASN A 31 1.28 -22.62 -10.59
CA ASN A 31 1.74 -23.91 -10.07
C ASN A 31 3.26 -23.96 -9.87
N PHE A 32 4.03 -23.45 -10.84
CA PHE A 32 5.49 -23.46 -10.77
C PHE A 32 6.01 -22.44 -9.75
N SER A 33 5.45 -21.23 -9.73
CA SER A 33 5.79 -20.18 -8.75
C SER A 33 5.53 -20.62 -7.30
N GLU A 34 4.38 -21.26 -7.06
CA GLU A 34 4.00 -21.76 -5.74
C GLU A 34 4.94 -22.89 -5.28
N LEU A 35 5.19 -23.88 -6.14
CA LEU A 35 6.12 -24.97 -5.83
C LEU A 35 7.56 -24.49 -5.68
N ASN A 36 7.97 -23.42 -6.38
CA ASN A 36 9.33 -22.89 -6.30
C ASN A 36 9.53 -22.09 -5.01
N LYS A 37 8.49 -21.38 -4.57
CA LYS A 37 8.45 -20.76 -3.24
C LYS A 37 8.53 -21.82 -2.15
N GLU A 38 7.79 -22.91 -2.25
CA GLU A 38 7.89 -24.02 -1.29
C GLU A 38 9.29 -24.65 -1.27
N PHE A 39 9.88 -24.88 -2.44
CA PHE A 39 11.23 -25.47 -2.56
C PHE A 39 12.32 -24.56 -1.98
N THR A 40 12.34 -23.28 -2.34
CA THR A 40 13.27 -22.29 -1.79
C THR A 40 13.06 -22.09 -0.27
N CYS A 41 11.80 -22.10 0.20
CA CYS A 41 11.44 -22.01 1.62
C CYS A 41 11.97 -23.22 2.43
N LEU A 42 11.91 -24.44 1.87
CA LEU A 42 12.45 -25.66 2.51
C LEU A 42 13.98 -25.72 2.50
N ASN A 43 14.62 -25.22 1.45
CA ASN A 43 16.08 -25.30 1.31
C ASN A 43 16.84 -24.19 2.06
N ALA A 44 16.17 -23.09 2.41
CA ALA A 44 16.73 -22.02 3.24
C ALA A 44 17.24 -22.54 4.61
N GLU A 45 16.78 -23.71 5.05
CA GLU A 45 17.21 -24.36 6.30
C GLU A 45 18.52 -25.19 6.16
N LEU A 46 18.98 -25.48 4.93
CA LEU A 46 20.14 -26.37 4.65
C LEU A 46 21.42 -25.64 4.22
N GLY A 47 21.37 -24.32 3.99
CA GLY A 47 22.49 -23.37 4.00
C GLY A 47 23.71 -23.54 3.08
N VAL A 48 24.03 -24.72 2.51
CA VAL A 48 25.35 -24.93 1.86
C VAL A 48 25.32 -25.79 0.58
N LEU A 49 24.26 -26.51 0.22
CA LEU A 49 24.36 -27.55 -0.84
C LEU A 49 23.60 -27.32 -2.16
N LEU A 50 23.00 -26.16 -2.44
CA LEU A 50 22.06 -26.04 -3.59
C LEU A 50 22.26 -24.86 -4.56
N SER A 51 23.47 -24.30 -4.66
CA SER A 51 23.73 -23.17 -5.57
C SER A 51 23.66 -23.50 -7.07
N GLU A 52 23.78 -24.76 -7.47
CA GLU A 52 23.71 -25.18 -8.88
C GLU A 52 22.26 -25.45 -9.34
N GLU A 53 21.41 -25.98 -8.46
CA GLU A 53 20.02 -26.30 -8.79
C GLU A 53 19.14 -25.04 -8.89
N GLU A 54 19.37 -24.05 -8.03
CA GLU A 54 18.68 -22.76 -8.06
C GLU A 54 18.97 -21.98 -9.36
N ARG A 55 20.24 -22.00 -9.82
CA ARG A 55 20.65 -21.38 -11.10
C ARG A 55 19.93 -22.00 -12.30
N ASN A 56 19.71 -23.32 -12.28
CA ASN A 56 19.01 -24.01 -13.36
C ASN A 56 17.52 -23.64 -13.42
N ILE A 57 16.90 -23.42 -12.25
CA ILE A 57 15.51 -22.97 -12.15
C ILE A 57 15.36 -21.52 -12.61
N GLU A 58 16.24 -20.62 -12.17
CA GLU A 58 16.22 -19.21 -12.60
C GLU A 58 16.38 -19.08 -14.13
N GLU A 59 17.30 -19.84 -14.71
CA GLU A 59 17.53 -19.84 -16.15
C GLU A 59 16.30 -20.38 -16.91
N PHE A 60 15.67 -21.44 -16.42
CA PHE A 60 14.44 -21.97 -17.00
C PHE A 60 13.27 -20.96 -16.98
N VAL A 61 13.08 -20.26 -15.85
CA VAL A 61 12.05 -19.22 -15.72
C VAL A 61 12.28 -18.11 -16.73
N LYS A 62 13.53 -17.64 -16.82
CA LYS A 62 13.93 -16.58 -17.75
C LYS A 62 13.69 -16.96 -19.21
N GLN A 63 14.07 -18.17 -19.60
CA GLN A 63 13.83 -18.68 -20.96
C GLN A 63 12.34 -18.78 -21.27
N THR A 64 11.54 -19.22 -20.32
CA THR A 64 10.09 -19.36 -20.52
C THR A 64 9.39 -18.01 -20.58
N GLN A 65 9.77 -17.04 -19.75
CA GLN A 65 9.27 -15.67 -19.83
C GLN A 65 9.60 -15.01 -21.17
N THR A 66 10.81 -15.23 -21.67
CA THR A 66 11.24 -14.73 -22.99
C THR A 66 10.38 -15.32 -24.12
N TRP A 67 10.06 -16.62 -24.03
CA TRP A 67 9.16 -17.28 -24.98
C TRP A 67 7.73 -16.69 -24.91
N ILE A 68 7.19 -16.45 -23.71
CA ILE A 68 5.85 -15.85 -23.52
C ILE A 68 5.77 -14.48 -24.21
N LEU A 69 6.77 -13.62 -24.02
CA LEU A 69 6.83 -12.29 -24.65
C LEU A 69 6.88 -12.41 -26.17
N THR A 70 7.74 -13.29 -26.68
CA THR A 70 7.89 -13.51 -28.13
C THR A 70 6.61 -14.08 -28.76
N ALA A 71 5.91 -14.98 -28.06
CA ALA A 71 4.65 -15.54 -28.52
C ALA A 71 3.51 -14.50 -28.52
N LYS A 72 3.46 -13.61 -27.51
CA LYS A 72 2.52 -12.48 -27.46
C LYS A 72 2.73 -11.55 -28.66
N ASP A 73 3.97 -11.17 -28.96
CA ASP A 73 4.30 -10.32 -30.11
C ASP A 73 3.91 -10.96 -31.46
N LYS A 74 4.10 -12.27 -31.62
CA LYS A 74 3.69 -12.99 -32.85
C LYS A 74 2.19 -13.07 -33.02
N ILE A 75 1.44 -13.26 -31.93
CA ILE A 75 -0.03 -13.25 -31.95
C ILE A 75 -0.56 -11.84 -32.28
N GLU A 76 0.07 -10.79 -31.76
CA GLU A 76 -0.29 -9.39 -32.09
C GLU A 76 0.05 -9.02 -33.54
N ALA A 77 1.19 -9.49 -34.07
CA ALA A 77 1.58 -9.27 -35.47
C ALA A 77 0.61 -9.89 -36.49
N PHE A 78 -0.10 -10.96 -36.12
CA PHE A 78 -1.13 -11.59 -36.96
C PHE A 78 -2.47 -10.82 -37.01
N ASN A 79 -2.67 -9.80 -36.16
CA ASN A 79 -3.90 -9.00 -36.07
C ASN A 79 -3.88 -7.67 -36.85
N ILE A 80 -2.86 -7.40 -37.68
CA ILE A 80 -2.81 -6.21 -38.53
C ILE A 80 -3.53 -6.49 -39.87
N GLY A 81 -4.76 -5.98 -40.00
CA GLY A 81 -5.51 -5.96 -41.26
C GLY A 81 -5.08 -4.83 -42.22
N PRO A 82 -5.29 -4.96 -43.54
CA PRO A 82 -4.70 -4.09 -44.55
C PRO A 82 -5.46 -2.76 -44.73
N LYS A 83 -5.54 -1.92 -43.69
CA LYS A 83 -6.16 -0.58 -43.81
C LYS A 83 -5.32 0.61 -43.38
N ASP A 84 -4.12 0.42 -42.84
CA ASP A 84 -3.31 1.55 -42.34
C ASP A 84 -2.08 1.87 -43.21
N SER A 85 -2.24 1.79 -44.54
CA SER A 85 -1.30 2.43 -45.47
C SER A 85 -1.76 3.86 -45.78
N VAL A 86 -1.45 4.79 -44.89
CA VAL A 86 -1.45 6.22 -45.21
C VAL A 86 -0.20 6.50 -46.05
N SER A 87 -0.35 6.62 -47.37
CA SER A 87 0.66 7.22 -48.22
C SER A 87 0.33 8.69 -48.49
N VAL A 88 1.25 9.53 -48.05
CA VAL A 88 1.34 10.97 -48.28
C VAL A 88 1.43 11.25 -49.77
N VAL A 89 0.52 12.07 -50.31
CA VAL A 89 0.79 12.89 -51.50
C VAL A 89 0.35 14.32 -51.22
N SER A 90 1.36 15.17 -51.11
CA SER A 90 1.27 16.61 -50.95
C SER A 90 0.83 17.30 -52.25
N LEU A 91 0.11 18.43 -52.08
CA LEU A 91 0.04 19.59 -52.97
C LEU A 91 -0.64 19.42 -54.36
N GLN A 92 -1.83 20.00 -54.55
CA GLN A 92 -1.97 21.38 -55.01
C GLN A 92 -3.44 21.75 -55.28
N ARG A 93 -3.77 22.94 -54.80
CA ARG A 93 -5.05 23.64 -54.92
C ARG A 93 -5.22 24.10 -56.37
N GLN A 94 -6.25 23.63 -57.08
CA GLN A 94 -6.79 24.34 -58.24
C GLN A 94 -8.29 24.57 -58.07
N LYS A 95 -8.64 25.86 -57.97
CA LYS A 95 -9.99 26.39 -58.13
C LYS A 95 -10.46 26.03 -59.55
N ASN A 96 -11.69 25.55 -59.69
CA ASN A 96 -12.46 25.90 -60.87
C ASN A 96 -13.96 26.05 -60.59
N LYS A 97 -14.48 27.14 -61.17
CA LYS A 97 -15.82 27.71 -61.09
C LYS A 97 -16.84 26.84 -61.83
N TYR A 98 -18.08 26.95 -61.35
CA TYR A 98 -19.37 26.85 -62.05
C TYR A 98 -19.33 26.70 -63.59
N GLY A 99 -20.08 25.73 -64.08
CA GLY A 99 -20.56 25.63 -65.46
C GLY A 99 -21.81 24.75 -65.51
N SER A 100 -22.95 25.38 -65.75
CA SER A 100 -24.29 24.80 -65.90
C SER A 100 -24.44 23.93 -67.15
N VAL A 101 -25.18 22.82 -67.08
CA VAL A 101 -26.11 22.40 -68.15
C VAL A 101 -27.29 21.64 -67.53
N ALA A 102 -28.50 22.06 -67.93
CA ALA A 102 -29.77 21.45 -67.58
C ALA A 102 -30.04 20.16 -68.38
N GLY A 103 -30.66 19.17 -67.72
CA GLY A 103 -31.27 17.99 -68.35
C GLY A 103 -32.61 17.69 -67.67
N ARG A 104 -33.65 17.55 -68.50
CA ARG A 104 -35.08 17.52 -68.17
C ARG A 104 -35.55 16.33 -67.33
N MET A 105 -36.73 16.58 -66.74
CA MET A 105 -37.51 15.77 -65.80
C MET A 105 -37.84 14.33 -66.20
N SER A 106 -38.05 13.49 -65.20
CA SER A 106 -39.07 12.44 -65.22
C SER A 106 -39.64 12.24 -63.81
N ASN A 107 -40.94 12.53 -63.67
CA ASN A 107 -41.77 12.15 -62.53
C ASN A 107 -41.70 10.63 -62.32
N ALA A 108 -41.23 10.16 -61.17
CA ALA A 108 -41.48 8.80 -60.73
C ALA A 108 -41.63 8.73 -59.21
N SER A 109 -42.83 8.32 -58.80
CA SER A 109 -43.24 7.82 -57.48
C SER A 109 -43.05 8.72 -56.25
N ARG A 110 -44.12 9.45 -55.91
CA ARG A 110 -44.54 9.69 -54.52
C ARG A 110 -44.85 8.36 -53.82
N ARG A 111 -43.84 7.60 -53.44
CA ARG A 111 -43.91 6.49 -52.47
C ARG A 111 -42.53 6.45 -51.84
N SER A 112 -42.28 7.15 -50.72
CA SER A 112 -42.20 6.51 -49.40
C SER A 112 -42.04 7.57 -48.28
N SER A 113 -43.01 8.48 -48.10
CA SER A 113 -42.91 9.49 -47.01
C SER A 113 -43.13 8.89 -45.62
N SER A 114 -43.77 7.71 -45.52
CA SER A 114 -44.00 7.01 -44.26
C SER A 114 -42.72 6.36 -43.70
N SER A 115 -41.88 5.77 -44.57
CA SER A 115 -40.69 5.02 -44.15
C SER A 115 -39.58 5.94 -43.59
N ALA A 116 -39.34 7.07 -44.26
CA ALA A 116 -38.37 8.07 -43.78
C ALA A 116 -38.84 8.79 -42.49
N ALA A 117 -40.16 9.00 -42.33
CA ALA A 117 -40.73 9.54 -41.11
C ALA A 117 -40.61 8.55 -39.93
N HIS A 118 -40.80 7.25 -40.19
CA HIS A 118 -40.68 6.20 -39.19
C HIS A 118 -39.24 6.06 -38.66
N LEU A 119 -38.24 6.09 -39.55
CA LEU A 119 -36.83 6.07 -39.16
C LEU A 119 -36.43 7.27 -38.31
N LYS A 120 -37.00 8.44 -38.59
CA LYS A 120 -36.77 9.66 -37.79
C LYS A 120 -37.40 9.54 -36.40
N GLN A 121 -38.63 9.03 -36.29
CA GLN A 121 -39.28 8.78 -35.00
C GLN A 121 -38.55 7.72 -34.19
N GLU A 122 -38.04 6.67 -34.84
CA GLU A 122 -37.29 5.60 -34.18
C GLU A 122 -35.94 6.11 -33.65
N ALA A 123 -35.25 6.97 -34.42
CA ALA A 123 -34.04 7.65 -33.95
C ALA A 123 -34.31 8.60 -32.77
N GLU A 124 -35.42 9.36 -32.82
CA GLU A 124 -35.84 10.23 -31.71
C GLU A 124 -36.22 9.43 -30.46
N GLN A 125 -36.90 8.29 -30.61
CA GLN A 125 -37.23 7.37 -29.53
C GLN A 125 -35.96 6.74 -28.93
N ALA A 126 -35.01 6.30 -29.77
CA ALA A 126 -33.74 5.75 -29.31
C ALA A 126 -32.91 6.80 -28.55
N ALA A 127 -32.88 8.05 -29.03
CA ALA A 127 -32.22 9.15 -28.34
C ALA A 127 -32.89 9.48 -26.99
N LEU A 128 -34.22 9.42 -26.91
CA LEU A 128 -34.97 9.59 -25.67
C LEU A 128 -34.68 8.47 -24.66
N LEU A 129 -34.63 7.22 -25.11
CA LEU A 129 -34.29 6.08 -24.25
C LEU A 129 -32.84 6.16 -23.74
N ALA A 130 -31.90 6.55 -24.60
CA ALA A 130 -30.51 6.77 -24.19
C ALA A 130 -30.36 7.89 -23.14
N ARG A 131 -31.10 9.00 -23.31
CA ARG A 131 -31.15 10.08 -22.31
C ARG A 131 -31.79 9.62 -21.00
N ALA A 132 -32.85 8.82 -21.05
CA ALA A 132 -33.48 8.26 -19.85
C ALA A 132 -32.52 7.32 -19.09
N ALA A 133 -31.77 6.48 -19.81
CA ALA A 133 -30.76 5.60 -19.20
C ALA A 133 -29.61 6.39 -18.56
N ALA A 134 -29.10 7.42 -19.26
CA ALA A 134 -28.07 8.31 -18.73
C ALA A 134 -28.54 9.06 -17.48
N LEU A 135 -29.79 9.55 -17.47
CA LEU A 135 -30.37 10.23 -16.32
C LEU A 135 -30.51 9.29 -15.12
N LYS A 136 -30.92 8.03 -15.33
CA LYS A 136 -31.01 7.02 -14.26
C LYS A 136 -29.65 6.73 -13.63
N LYS A 137 -28.60 6.62 -14.45
CA LYS A 137 -27.22 6.44 -13.95
C LYS A 137 -26.72 7.69 -13.23
N LYS A 138 -27.04 8.89 -13.73
CA LYS A 138 -26.72 10.13 -13.04
C LYS A 138 -27.39 10.20 -11.65
N GLN A 139 -28.66 9.82 -11.57
CA GLN A 139 -29.40 9.81 -10.31
C GLN A 139 -28.83 8.80 -9.30
N SER A 140 -28.39 7.61 -9.75
CA SER A 140 -27.74 6.64 -8.86
C SER A 140 -26.40 7.16 -8.32
N ILE A 141 -25.62 7.83 -9.17
CA ILE A 141 -24.36 8.46 -8.75
C ILE A 141 -24.62 9.60 -7.76
N GLU A 142 -25.62 10.45 -8.01
CA GLU A 142 -25.98 11.54 -7.08
C GLU A 142 -26.46 11.00 -5.72
N GLN A 143 -27.15 9.85 -5.69
CA GLN A 143 -27.53 9.18 -4.44
C GLN A 143 -26.31 8.68 -3.66
N GLU A 144 -25.32 8.08 -4.34
CA GLU A 144 -24.08 7.65 -3.70
C GLU A 144 -23.27 8.83 -3.19
N VAL A 145 -23.16 9.91 -3.96
CA VAL A 145 -22.47 11.14 -3.53
C VAL A 145 -23.16 11.77 -2.32
N ALA A 146 -24.50 11.80 -2.29
CA ALA A 146 -25.24 12.31 -1.14
C ALA A 146 -25.01 11.45 0.12
N LYS A 147 -24.91 10.13 -0.03
CA LYS A 147 -24.60 9.21 1.06
C LYS A 147 -23.17 9.42 1.60
N LEU A 148 -22.20 9.51 0.70
CA LEU A 148 -20.80 9.75 1.07
C LEU A 148 -20.62 11.10 1.76
N LYS A 149 -21.35 12.13 1.31
CA LYS A 149 -21.33 13.45 1.96
C LYS A 149 -21.89 13.40 3.38
N ALA A 150 -22.98 12.65 3.60
CA ALA A 150 -23.54 12.47 4.94
C ALA A 150 -22.60 11.70 5.88
N GLU A 151 -21.89 10.69 5.35
CA GLU A 151 -20.88 9.94 6.12
C GLU A 151 -19.66 10.81 6.46
N GLN A 152 -19.23 11.67 5.54
CA GLN A 152 -18.15 12.63 5.78
C GLN A 152 -18.51 13.63 6.89
N GLU A 153 -19.73 14.19 6.86
CA GLU A 153 -20.20 15.12 7.91
C GLU A 153 -20.29 14.44 9.28
N GLN A 154 -20.68 13.15 9.32
CA GLN A 154 -20.69 12.38 10.56
C GLN A 154 -19.27 12.16 11.12
N LEU A 155 -18.30 11.85 10.26
CA LEU A 155 -16.90 11.68 10.67
C LEU A 155 -16.31 12.99 11.22
N GLU A 156 -16.64 14.13 10.61
CA GLU A 156 -16.21 15.45 11.10
C GLU A 156 -16.75 15.70 12.52
N ILE A 157 -18.05 15.49 12.75
CA ILE A 157 -18.65 15.61 14.08
C ILE A 157 -17.99 14.65 15.09
N ASP A 158 -17.73 13.40 14.71
CA ASP A 158 -17.14 12.40 15.60
C ASP A 158 -15.70 12.77 16.00
N THR A 159 -14.92 13.34 15.07
CA THR A 159 -13.57 13.84 15.36
C THR A 159 -13.57 15.02 16.32
N GLU A 160 -14.48 15.98 16.13
CA GLU A 160 -14.65 17.10 17.07
C GLU A 160 -15.10 16.63 18.46
N ILE A 161 -16.05 15.69 18.52
CA ILE A 161 -16.48 15.07 19.77
C ILE A 161 -15.31 14.38 20.47
N GLY A 162 -14.49 13.63 19.73
CA GLY A 162 -13.29 12.98 20.24
C GLY A 162 -12.29 13.98 20.84
N ALA A 163 -12.03 15.08 20.14
CA ALA A 163 -11.16 16.16 20.61
C ALA A 163 -11.72 16.83 21.88
N TYR A 164 -13.04 17.08 21.92
CA TYR A 164 -13.71 17.64 23.09
C TYR A 164 -13.64 16.72 24.30
N PHE A 165 -13.87 15.41 24.13
CA PHE A 165 -13.74 14.43 25.21
C PHE A 165 -12.31 14.30 25.73
N ALA A 166 -11.31 14.34 24.83
CA ALA A 166 -9.92 14.39 25.23
C ALA A 166 -9.62 15.61 26.10
N LYS A 167 -10.11 16.79 25.70
CA LYS A 167 -9.96 18.04 26.46
C LYS A 167 -10.68 17.99 27.81
N LEU A 168 -11.91 17.46 27.86
CA LEU A 168 -12.67 17.27 29.10
C LEU A 168 -11.95 16.35 30.08
N LYS A 169 -11.31 15.28 29.58
CA LYS A 169 -10.55 14.37 30.42
C LYS A 169 -9.39 15.10 31.11
N VAL A 170 -8.64 15.90 30.35
CA VAL A 170 -7.55 16.72 30.89
C VAL A 170 -8.06 17.69 31.96
N PHE A 171 -9.20 18.34 31.74
CA PHE A 171 -9.78 19.25 32.74
C PHE A 171 -10.24 18.53 34.01
N LYS A 172 -10.90 17.37 33.89
CA LYS A 172 -11.31 16.58 35.07
C LYS A 172 -10.11 16.07 35.86
N ASP A 173 -9.06 15.65 35.16
CA ASP A 173 -7.83 15.19 35.78
C ASP A 173 -7.13 16.36 36.52
N TYR A 174 -7.25 17.60 36.02
CA TYR A 174 -6.75 18.81 36.69
C TYR A 174 -7.59 19.19 37.92
N ASP A 175 -8.92 19.13 37.84
CA ASP A 175 -9.80 19.42 38.98
C ASP A 175 -9.56 18.42 40.14
N LEU A 176 -9.33 17.14 39.83
CA LEU A 176 -8.97 16.12 40.83
C LEU A 176 -7.61 16.39 41.49
N LEU A 177 -6.67 17.06 40.80
CA LEU A 177 -5.38 17.45 41.40
C LEU A 177 -5.53 18.62 42.36
N LEU A 178 -6.41 19.58 42.06
CA LEU A 178 -6.68 20.72 42.94
C LEU A 178 -7.40 20.30 44.23
N GLU A 179 -8.28 19.31 44.16
CA GLU A 179 -8.94 18.75 45.36
C GLU A 179 -7.91 18.07 46.29
N ASN A 180 -6.92 17.38 45.73
CA ASN A 180 -5.87 16.70 46.49
C ASN A 180 -4.82 17.66 47.11
N GLU A 181 -4.57 18.82 46.48
CA GLU A 181 -3.72 19.87 47.07
C GLU A 181 -4.38 20.56 48.28
N SER A 182 -5.72 20.60 48.31
CA SER A 182 -6.46 21.24 49.41
C SER A 182 -6.48 20.42 50.72
N GLU A 183 -6.23 19.11 50.66
CA GLU A 183 -6.12 18.25 51.86
C GLU A 183 -4.76 18.34 52.57
N CYS A 184 -3.74 18.93 51.95
CA CYS A 184 -2.40 19.06 52.55
C CYS A 184 -2.17 20.36 53.35
N GLN A 185 -3.21 21.13 53.68
CA GLN A 185 -3.05 22.37 54.49
C GLN A 185 -3.67 22.30 55.89
N SER A 186 -4.06 21.12 56.38
CA SER A 186 -4.56 20.97 57.76
C SER A 186 -3.82 19.89 58.58
N GLY A 187 -2.51 20.09 58.73
CA GLY A 187 -1.77 19.74 59.96
C GLY A 187 -1.60 18.26 60.34
N ASN A 188 -0.40 17.72 60.13
CA ASN A 188 0.55 17.34 61.18
C ASN A 188 1.70 16.54 60.55
N ALA A 189 2.93 16.99 60.81
CA ALA A 189 4.16 16.42 60.30
C ALA A 189 4.54 15.16 61.09
N ASP A 190 3.90 14.03 60.81
CA ASP A 190 4.34 12.70 61.25
C ASP A 190 3.64 11.64 60.40
N ILE A 191 4.18 11.36 59.20
CA ILE A 191 4.25 10.08 58.47
C ILE A 191 5.08 10.39 57.21
N CYS A 192 6.39 10.54 57.40
CA CYS A 192 7.35 10.51 56.31
C CYS A 192 8.46 9.53 56.69
N HIS A 193 8.78 8.64 55.75
CA HIS A 193 9.76 7.55 55.81
C HIS A 193 9.29 6.19 56.34
N LYS A 194 8.86 5.33 55.40
CA LYS A 194 9.62 4.12 55.03
C LYS A 194 9.00 3.46 53.80
N LYS A 195 9.66 3.62 52.65
CA LYS A 195 9.82 2.65 51.56
C LYS A 195 10.68 3.30 50.46
N GLU A 196 12.00 3.19 50.60
CA GLU A 196 12.86 3.17 49.43
C GLU A 196 12.69 1.81 48.73
N GLN A 197 12.78 1.85 47.40
CA GLN A 197 12.87 0.71 46.46
C GLN A 197 11.56 0.02 46.07
N LYS A 198 10.73 0.76 45.35
CA LYS A 198 10.09 0.34 44.08
C LYS A 198 9.57 1.63 43.45
N ASN A 199 10.26 2.15 42.45
CA ASN A 199 9.86 3.35 41.74
C ASN A 199 8.71 2.98 40.79
N PRO A 200 7.43 3.35 41.05
CA PRO A 200 6.41 3.27 40.03
C PRO A 200 6.47 4.61 39.28
N SER A 201 7.19 4.59 38.17
CA SER A 201 6.84 5.38 37.00
C SER A 201 5.32 5.42 36.83
N LEU A 202 4.79 6.58 36.43
CA LEU A 202 3.70 6.80 35.46
C LEU A 202 2.98 8.13 35.76
N VAL A 203 3.70 9.23 35.55
CA VAL A 203 3.13 10.31 34.74
C VAL A 203 3.79 10.13 33.38
N GLU A 204 3.23 9.29 32.51
CA GLU A 204 3.61 9.32 31.09
C GLU A 204 3.00 10.59 30.50
N GLN A 205 3.74 11.69 30.60
CA GLN A 205 3.65 12.75 29.61
C GLN A 205 3.86 12.09 28.24
N HIS A 206 2.88 12.21 27.35
CA HIS A 206 3.01 11.88 25.93
C HIS A 206 4.10 12.77 25.33
N SER A 207 5.35 12.34 25.47
CA SER A 207 6.53 13.04 24.97
C SER A 207 6.95 12.42 23.66
N TRP A 208 7.15 13.27 22.66
CA TRP A 208 7.84 12.91 21.43
C TRP A 208 9.23 12.35 21.75
N HIS A 209 9.65 11.29 21.05
CA HIS A 209 10.97 10.66 21.23
C HIS A 209 12.09 11.45 20.56
N ASN A 210 11.75 12.38 19.66
CA ASN A 210 12.68 13.34 19.08
C ASN A 210 12.02 14.71 18.91
N GLY A 211 12.84 15.74 18.79
CA GLY A 211 12.44 17.05 18.27
C GLY A 211 12.57 17.11 16.75
N TYR A 212 12.09 18.21 16.16
CA TYR A 212 12.37 18.56 14.76
C TYR A 212 13.88 18.78 14.56
N ASP A 213 14.40 18.38 13.40
CA ASP A 213 15.80 18.33 12.95
C ASP A 213 16.71 17.46 13.85
N GLN A 214 16.14 16.84 14.88
CA GLN A 214 16.87 15.99 15.80
C GLN A 214 16.78 14.51 15.37
N PRO A 215 17.83 13.72 15.67
CA PRO A 215 17.80 12.31 15.40
C PRO A 215 16.73 11.60 16.25
N LEU A 216 16.06 10.63 15.64
CA LEU A 216 15.26 9.64 16.34
C LEU A 216 16.16 8.43 16.62
N ASN A 217 16.15 7.95 17.86
CA ASN A 217 16.77 6.67 18.21
C ASN A 217 15.94 6.00 19.30
N PHE A 218 15.11 5.04 18.92
CA PHE A 218 14.20 4.39 19.82
C PHE A 218 14.16 2.87 19.59
N ASN A 219 14.15 2.11 20.69
CA ASN A 219 13.80 0.71 20.68
C ASN A 219 13.08 0.33 21.96
N CYS A 220 12.11 -0.57 21.84
CA CYS A 220 11.38 -1.12 22.96
C CYS A 220 12.29 -1.93 23.90
N ALA A 221 11.83 -2.11 25.14
CA ALA A 221 12.51 -2.96 26.11
C ALA A 221 12.57 -4.42 25.64
N PRO A 222 13.51 -5.24 26.15
CA PRO A 222 13.61 -6.64 25.78
C PRO A 222 12.29 -7.40 25.98
N GLY A 223 11.84 -8.13 24.95
CA GLY A 223 10.55 -8.86 24.97
C GLY A 223 9.37 -8.08 24.39
N GLN A 224 9.57 -6.80 24.07
CA GLN A 224 8.56 -5.93 23.51
C GLN A 224 8.79 -5.63 22.03
N SER A 225 7.72 -5.27 21.32
CA SER A 225 7.78 -4.75 19.94
C SER A 225 7.00 -3.46 19.83
N ILE A 226 7.23 -2.72 18.74
CA ILE A 226 6.44 -1.51 18.45
C ILE A 226 4.96 -1.91 18.28
N SER A 227 4.08 -1.15 18.90
CA SER A 227 2.62 -1.35 18.91
C SER A 227 1.84 -0.15 18.38
N SER A 228 2.42 1.04 18.44
CA SER A 228 1.81 2.26 17.91
C SER A 228 2.88 3.22 17.42
N ILE A 229 2.53 3.99 16.40
CA ILE A 229 3.38 5.00 15.78
C ILE A 229 2.54 6.26 15.63
N ARG A 230 3.00 7.35 16.21
CA ARG A 230 2.45 8.69 16.01
C ARG A 230 3.51 9.57 15.41
N SER A 231 3.10 10.43 14.50
CA SER A 231 3.99 11.41 13.90
C SER A 231 3.27 12.69 13.55
N GLU A 232 4.00 13.79 13.65
CA GLU A 232 3.55 15.13 13.32
C GLU A 232 4.63 15.81 12.48
N HIS A 233 4.21 16.40 11.36
CA HIS A 233 5.05 17.22 10.49
C HIS A 233 4.98 18.70 10.90
N HIS A 234 6.03 19.47 10.63
CA HIS A 234 6.03 20.91 10.86
C HIS A 234 6.75 21.68 9.77
N ASN A 235 6.00 22.43 8.97
CA ASN A 235 6.48 23.08 7.75
C ASN A 235 7.61 24.12 7.95
N ALA A 236 7.82 24.65 9.17
CA ALA A 236 8.97 25.53 9.39
C ALA A 236 10.32 24.79 9.49
N PHE A 237 10.27 23.50 9.82
CA PHE A 237 11.41 22.62 9.92
C PHE A 237 11.45 21.62 8.76
N GLU A 238 10.35 21.52 8.00
CA GLU A 238 10.14 20.49 6.97
C GLU A 238 10.57 19.10 7.48
N ASP A 239 10.09 18.78 8.69
CA ASP A 239 10.51 17.61 9.41
C ASP A 239 9.40 17.03 10.30
N ARG A 240 9.50 15.73 10.58
CA ARG A 240 8.60 14.95 11.43
C ARG A 240 9.21 14.58 12.77
N ARG A 241 8.42 14.70 13.84
CA ARG A 241 8.70 14.09 15.15
C ARG A 241 7.89 12.81 15.36
N TRP A 242 8.36 11.93 16.24
CA TRP A 242 7.87 10.56 16.37
C TRP A 242 7.61 10.15 17.83
N GLU A 243 6.45 9.56 18.09
CA GLU A 243 6.11 8.89 19.34
C GLU A 243 5.82 7.40 19.03
N LEU A 244 6.55 6.49 19.68
CA LEU A 244 6.49 5.05 19.44
C LEU A 244 6.05 4.34 20.71
N GLY A 245 4.96 3.59 20.63
CA GLY A 245 4.47 2.76 21.74
C GLY A 245 4.97 1.33 21.64
N CYS A 246 5.11 0.67 22.79
CA CYS A 246 5.57 -0.70 22.89
C CYS A 246 4.50 -1.62 23.48
N LYS A 247 4.52 -2.89 23.07
CA LYS A 247 3.74 -3.96 23.70
C LYS A 247 4.56 -5.21 23.94
N ASP A 248 4.22 -5.93 25.00
CA ASP A 248 4.77 -7.26 25.27
C ASP A 248 4.41 -8.22 24.13
N THR A 249 5.44 -8.82 23.53
CA THR A 249 5.27 -9.60 22.30
C THR A 249 5.87 -11.00 22.41
N PHE A 250 6.98 -11.17 23.15
CA PHE A 250 7.62 -12.48 23.28
C PHE A 250 8.35 -12.63 24.62
N ARG A 251 8.39 -13.88 25.11
CA ARG A 251 9.18 -14.25 26.28
C ARG A 251 10.66 -14.35 25.87
N TYR A 252 11.35 -13.22 26.00
CA TYR A 252 12.80 -13.01 25.77
C TYR A 252 13.23 -12.96 24.29
N GLY A 253 13.82 -11.82 23.88
CA GLY A 253 14.53 -11.67 22.61
C GLY A 253 16.02 -11.64 22.87
N THR A 254 16.76 -12.61 22.32
CA THR A 254 18.23 -12.69 22.52
C THR A 254 19.01 -12.62 21.22
N ASP A 255 18.36 -12.22 20.13
CA ASP A 255 19.00 -12.02 18.82
C ASP A 255 18.34 -10.82 18.14
N CYS A 256 19.01 -9.68 18.21
CA CYS A 256 18.49 -8.41 17.70
C CYS A 256 19.63 -7.66 17.01
N PHE A 257 19.30 -6.94 15.94
CA PHE A 257 20.26 -6.15 15.20
C PHE A 257 19.61 -4.90 14.59
N TRP A 258 20.41 -3.85 14.41
CA TRP A 258 20.05 -2.71 13.59
C TRP A 258 20.30 -3.04 12.12
N SER A 259 19.33 -2.75 11.25
CA SER A 259 19.57 -2.75 9.82
C SER A 259 20.64 -1.71 9.45
N PRO A 260 21.31 -1.84 8.30
CA PRO A 260 21.93 -0.67 7.67
C PRO A 260 20.85 0.39 7.37
N TYR A 261 21.28 1.61 7.02
CA TYR A 261 20.36 2.60 6.47
C TYR A 261 19.66 2.04 5.23
N VAL A 262 18.33 2.05 5.25
CA VAL A 262 17.52 1.38 4.21
C VAL A 262 17.24 2.28 3.01
N ASN A 263 17.55 3.58 3.12
CA ASN A 263 17.43 4.57 2.05
C ASN A 263 18.60 5.56 2.05
N TYR A 264 18.72 6.28 0.93
CA TYR A 264 19.36 7.60 0.85
C TYR A 264 18.29 8.69 1.05
N PHE A 265 18.71 9.96 1.17
CA PHE A 265 17.77 11.09 1.18
C PHE A 265 17.00 11.14 -0.14
N ASP A 266 15.75 11.61 -0.08
CA ASP A 266 14.74 11.75 -1.16
C ASP A 266 14.31 10.41 -1.79
N GLU A 267 15.06 9.34 -1.54
CA GLU A 267 14.78 8.01 -2.04
C GLU A 267 13.70 7.31 -1.22
N MET A 268 12.91 6.49 -1.91
CA MET A 268 11.95 5.59 -1.28
C MET A 268 12.63 4.36 -0.69
N PHE A 269 11.98 3.69 0.26
CA PHE A 269 12.35 2.35 0.68
C PHE A 269 11.13 1.47 0.91
N SER A 270 11.34 0.16 0.76
CA SER A 270 10.44 -0.88 1.24
C SER A 270 11.29 -1.89 2.01
N PHE A 271 11.12 -1.92 3.33
CA PHE A 271 11.93 -2.71 4.25
C PHE A 271 11.08 -3.72 4.99
N GLU A 272 11.59 -4.94 5.10
CA GLU A 272 11.03 -6.00 5.94
C GLU A 272 12.16 -6.61 6.78
N CYS A 273 11.88 -6.87 8.06
CA CYS A 273 12.78 -7.67 8.86
C CYS A 273 12.90 -9.09 8.25
N PRO A 274 14.04 -9.78 8.45
CA PRO A 274 14.20 -11.16 8.01
C PRO A 274 13.11 -12.08 8.60
N PRO A 275 12.95 -13.29 8.05
CA PRO A 275 12.01 -14.26 8.61
C PRO A 275 12.17 -14.44 10.12
N HIS A 276 11.04 -14.56 10.82
CA HIS A 276 10.96 -14.67 12.29
C HIS A 276 11.49 -13.46 13.07
N HIS A 277 11.58 -12.28 12.46
CA HIS A 277 11.95 -11.06 13.16
C HIS A 277 10.81 -10.03 13.14
N VAL A 278 10.66 -9.29 14.24
CA VAL A 278 9.72 -8.17 14.36
C VAL A 278 10.49 -6.87 14.49
N ILE A 279 9.88 -5.77 14.05
CA ILE A 279 10.38 -4.42 14.30
C ILE A 279 10.12 -4.07 15.77
N THR A 280 11.20 -3.78 16.49
CA THR A 280 11.20 -3.38 17.90
C THR A 280 11.77 -1.99 18.12
N GLY A 281 12.30 -1.36 17.09
CA GLY A 281 12.86 -0.01 17.16
C GLY A 281 13.02 0.64 15.80
N MET A 282 13.15 1.96 15.80
CA MET A 282 13.33 2.82 14.64
C MET A 282 14.37 3.89 14.98
N SER A 283 15.26 4.15 14.04
CA SER A 283 16.28 5.19 14.16
C SER A 283 16.36 5.96 12.85
N SER A 284 16.50 7.28 12.94
CA SER A 284 16.67 8.15 11.78
C SER A 284 17.43 9.42 12.11
N HIS A 285 18.08 10.00 11.11
CA HIS A 285 18.60 11.37 11.20
C HIS A 285 18.06 12.19 10.03
N HIS A 286 17.82 13.47 10.29
CA HIS A 286 17.37 14.46 9.31
C HIS A 286 18.57 15.20 8.71
N ASN A 287 18.39 15.81 7.54
CA ASN A 287 19.37 16.69 6.92
C ASN A 287 18.70 17.89 6.26
N ASP A 288 18.98 19.09 6.77
CA ASP A 288 18.41 20.37 6.31
C ASP A 288 18.68 20.70 4.82
N ASN A 289 19.64 20.06 4.14
CA ASN A 289 19.83 20.32 2.70
C ASN A 289 18.85 19.53 1.83
N TYR A 290 18.37 18.41 2.34
CA TYR A 290 17.42 17.53 1.68
C TYR A 290 16.01 17.67 2.28
N GLU A 291 15.89 18.29 3.45
CA GLU A 291 14.67 18.31 4.27
C GLU A 291 14.03 16.93 4.39
N ASP A 292 14.90 15.96 4.67
CA ASP A 292 14.53 14.55 4.62
C ASP A 292 15.31 13.70 5.62
N ARG A 293 14.81 12.49 5.88
CA ARG A 293 15.35 11.51 6.82
C ARG A 293 15.83 10.22 6.17
N ARG A 294 16.96 9.72 6.68
CA ARG A 294 17.42 8.34 6.46
C ARG A 294 17.02 7.43 7.60
N TRP A 295 16.64 6.20 7.28
CA TRP A 295 15.97 5.27 8.19
C TRP A 295 16.76 3.99 8.47
N GLN A 296 16.70 3.53 9.71
CA GLN A 296 17.15 2.22 10.18
C GLN A 296 16.06 1.60 11.07
N PHE A 297 15.99 0.28 11.06
CA PHE A 297 15.04 -0.48 11.86
C PHE A 297 15.76 -1.48 12.75
N TYR A 298 15.27 -1.64 13.98
CA TYR A 298 15.79 -2.60 14.94
C TYR A 298 14.92 -3.86 14.92
N CYS A 299 15.48 -4.93 14.38
CA CYS A 299 14.79 -6.21 14.22
C CYS A 299 15.21 -7.16 15.34
N CYS A 300 14.24 -7.76 16.03
CA CYS A 300 14.48 -8.80 17.02
C CYS A 300 13.81 -10.11 16.62
N ARG A 301 14.52 -11.21 16.81
CA ARG A 301 13.99 -12.55 16.57
C ARG A 301 12.85 -12.86 17.52
N SER A 302 11.73 -13.31 16.98
CA SER A 302 10.55 -13.76 17.70
C SER A 302 10.10 -15.12 17.18
N LYS A 303 10.07 -16.10 18.08
CA LYS A 303 9.54 -17.46 17.80
C LYS A 303 8.01 -17.49 17.66
N CYS A 304 7.37 -16.36 17.91
CA CYS A 304 5.90 -16.20 18.01
C CYS A 304 5.26 -15.64 16.74
N ILE A 305 6.07 -15.34 15.73
CA ILE A 305 5.61 -15.05 14.37
C ILE A 305 5.43 -16.38 13.66
N SER A 306 4.36 -16.53 12.86
CA SER A 306 4.14 -17.69 11.98
C SER A 306 5.30 -17.88 11.00
N GLY A 307 6.29 -18.61 11.47
CA GLY A 307 7.28 -19.33 10.72
C GLY A 307 7.73 -20.46 11.65
N VAL A 308 6.92 -21.51 11.72
CA VAL A 308 7.30 -22.79 12.32
C VAL A 308 7.35 -23.74 11.13
N SER A 309 8.56 -24.22 10.80
CA SER A 309 8.85 -25.31 9.86
C SER A 309 8.00 -25.36 8.58
N GLY A 310 8.50 -24.76 7.49
CA GLY A 310 8.04 -25.08 6.13
C GLY A 310 6.81 -24.34 5.59
N HIS A 311 6.30 -23.29 6.26
CA HIS A 311 5.26 -22.41 5.71
C HIS A 311 5.70 -20.94 5.75
N CYS A 312 5.99 -20.40 4.56
CA CYS A 312 6.24 -18.99 4.33
C CYS A 312 4.89 -18.21 4.32
N ASN A 313 4.69 -17.30 5.29
CA ASN A 313 3.57 -16.34 5.43
C ASN A 313 2.13 -16.90 5.41
N SER A 314 1.51 -17.07 6.59
CA SER A 314 0.05 -17.29 6.63
C SER A 314 -0.79 -16.01 6.73
N ASP A 315 -0.35 -14.92 7.36
CA ASP A 315 -1.25 -13.79 7.67
C ASP A 315 -0.52 -12.43 7.77
N CYS A 316 0.23 -12.05 6.74
CA CYS A 316 0.89 -10.74 6.70
C CYS A 316 0.23 -9.81 5.69
N LEU A 317 -0.02 -8.57 6.09
CA LEU A 317 -0.70 -7.56 5.27
C LEU A 317 0.07 -6.25 5.31
N TRP A 318 0.15 -5.62 4.14
CA TRP A 318 0.53 -4.22 4.02
C TRP A 318 -0.69 -3.34 4.23
N THR A 319 -0.53 -2.26 4.98
CA THR A 319 -1.53 -1.19 5.01
C THR A 319 -1.55 -0.44 3.67
N THR A 320 -2.61 0.34 3.43
CA THR A 320 -2.49 1.52 2.56
C THR A 320 -1.60 2.57 3.21
N TYR A 321 -1.36 3.70 2.55
CA TYR A 321 -0.70 4.82 3.22
C TYR A 321 -1.52 5.25 4.43
N VAL A 322 -0.86 5.35 5.59
CA VAL A 322 -1.52 5.63 6.88
C VAL A 322 -1.61 7.13 7.20
N ASN A 323 -0.96 7.95 6.38
CA ASN A 323 -0.97 9.41 6.47
C ASN A 323 -1.06 10.03 5.07
N SER A 324 -1.37 11.31 5.01
CA SER A 324 -1.08 12.24 3.92
C SER A 324 0.16 13.09 4.25
N PHE A 325 0.67 13.84 3.27
CA PHE A 325 1.73 14.84 3.53
C PHE A 325 1.23 15.90 4.50
N ASP A 326 2.13 16.45 5.31
CA ASP A 326 1.90 17.41 6.40
C ASP A 326 0.98 16.92 7.53
N GLU A 327 0.34 15.76 7.35
CA GLU A 327 -0.69 15.29 8.24
C GLU A 327 -0.08 14.71 9.52
N TYR A 328 -0.69 15.06 10.66
CA TYR A 328 -0.55 14.27 11.88
C TYR A 328 -1.17 12.89 11.65
N PHE A 329 -0.49 11.83 12.07
CA PHE A 329 -1.12 10.52 12.08
C PHE A 329 -0.83 9.75 13.37
N HIS A 330 -1.76 8.85 13.68
CA HIS A 330 -1.63 7.85 14.71
C HIS A 330 -2.05 6.51 14.14
N TRP A 331 -1.11 5.59 14.04
CA TRP A 331 -1.35 4.22 13.60
C TRP A 331 -1.04 3.24 14.72
N THR A 332 -1.89 2.24 14.90
CA THR A 332 -1.70 1.16 15.87
C THR A 332 -1.60 -0.16 15.12
N VAL A 333 -0.67 -1.00 15.55
CA VAL A 333 -0.57 -2.37 15.05
C VAL A 333 -1.86 -3.09 15.44
N PRO A 334 -2.56 -3.73 14.48
CA PRO A 334 -3.82 -4.42 14.78
C PRO A 334 -3.69 -5.43 15.93
N PRO A 335 -4.80 -5.71 16.65
CA PRO A 335 -4.81 -6.71 17.70
C PRO A 335 -4.26 -8.05 17.21
N HIS A 336 -3.56 -8.77 18.10
CA HIS A 336 -2.94 -10.07 17.79
C HIS A 336 -2.03 -10.06 16.55
N SER A 337 -1.40 -8.92 16.24
CA SER A 337 -0.46 -8.79 15.13
C SER A 337 0.83 -8.09 15.57
N VAL A 338 1.89 -8.18 14.78
CA VAL A 338 3.19 -7.55 15.04
C VAL A 338 3.69 -6.80 13.81
N LEU A 339 4.37 -5.68 14.01
CA LEU A 339 5.00 -4.91 12.94
C LEU A 339 6.26 -5.64 12.46
N VAL A 340 6.37 -5.85 11.14
CA VAL A 340 7.49 -6.58 10.51
C VAL A 340 8.15 -5.81 9.38
N GLY A 341 7.51 -4.76 8.85
CA GLY A 341 8.04 -3.99 7.74
C GLY A 341 7.44 -2.58 7.66
N ALA A 342 8.12 -1.73 6.91
CA ALA A 342 7.72 -0.36 6.63
C ALA A 342 8.12 0.03 5.21
N GLU A 343 7.29 0.84 4.56
CA GLU A 343 7.56 1.42 3.25
C GLU A 343 7.27 2.92 3.32
N SER A 344 8.14 3.72 2.72
CA SER A 344 8.00 5.16 2.70
C SER A 344 8.65 5.76 1.47
N TYR A 345 8.06 6.85 0.98
CA TYR A 345 8.63 7.70 -0.06
C TYR A 345 8.51 9.17 0.37
N HIS A 346 9.44 9.99 -0.10
CA HIS A 346 9.53 11.43 0.13
C HIS A 346 9.04 12.20 -1.11
N ASP A 347 8.59 13.42 -0.91
CA ASP A 347 8.11 14.33 -1.96
C ASP A 347 8.74 15.72 -1.78
N ASP A 348 9.64 16.10 -2.67
CA ASP A 348 10.37 17.37 -2.66
C ASP A 348 9.47 18.63 -2.69
N SER A 349 8.20 18.51 -3.06
CA SER A 349 7.30 19.69 -3.06
C SER A 349 6.73 19.97 -1.68
N THR A 350 6.57 18.93 -0.86
CA THR A 350 6.02 19.01 0.50
C THR A 350 7.10 18.79 1.56
N GLU A 351 8.29 18.36 1.14
CA GLU A 351 9.42 18.00 1.99
C GLU A 351 9.02 17.03 3.11
N ASP A 352 8.19 16.06 2.74
CA ASP A 352 7.58 15.16 3.71
C ASP A 352 7.44 13.73 3.18
N ARG A 353 7.26 12.77 4.09
CA ARG A 353 7.18 11.33 3.81
C ARG A 353 5.80 10.73 4.05
N ARG A 354 5.39 9.87 3.11
CA ARG A 354 4.24 8.95 3.27
C ARG A 354 4.68 7.63 3.87
N TRP A 355 3.78 6.97 4.60
CA TRP A 355 4.10 5.75 5.34
C TRP A 355 3.11 4.62 5.09
N LYS A 356 3.62 3.42 4.83
CA LYS A 356 2.90 2.15 4.94
C LYS A 356 3.63 1.24 5.91
N TYR A 357 2.85 0.35 6.54
CA TYR A 357 3.38 -0.64 7.47
C TYR A 357 2.95 -2.04 7.06
N LYS A 358 3.86 -3.00 7.23
CA LYS A 358 3.57 -4.42 7.10
C LYS A 358 3.45 -5.03 8.48
N TYR A 359 2.34 -5.68 8.75
CA TYR A 359 2.13 -6.41 9.99
C TYR A 359 1.73 -7.86 9.71
N CYS A 360 2.03 -8.75 10.64
CA CYS A 360 1.71 -10.16 10.56
C CYS A 360 0.94 -10.61 11.79
N ALA A 361 0.01 -11.55 11.64
CA ALA A 361 -0.65 -12.17 12.78
C ALA A 361 0.38 -12.84 13.71
N GLN A 362 0.26 -12.54 14.99
CA GLN A 362 1.01 -13.11 16.08
C GLN A 362 0.28 -14.36 16.58
N LYS A 363 0.98 -15.49 16.66
CA LYS A 363 0.43 -16.70 17.26
C LYS A 363 0.80 -16.79 18.73
N SER A 364 -0.04 -17.47 19.49
CA SER A 364 0.22 -17.73 20.91
C SER A 364 1.51 -18.52 21.09
N CYS A 365 2.39 -17.96 21.91
CA CYS A 365 3.63 -18.50 22.45
C CYS A 365 3.73 -17.99 23.91
#